data_AF-A0A8C6HS15-F1
#
_entry.id   AF-A0A8C6HS15-F1
#
_cell.length_a   1.000
_cell.length_b   1.000
_cell.length_c   1.000
_cell.angle_alpha   90.00
_cell.angle_beta   90.00
_cell.angle_gamma   90.00
#
_symmetry.space_group_name_H-M   'P 1'
#
loop_
_entity.id
_entity.type
_entity.pdbx_description
1 polymer ?
#
loop_
_entity_poly.entity_id
_entity_poly.type
_entity_poly.pdbx_seq_one_letter_code
_entity_poly.pdbx_strand_id
1 'polypeptide(L)'
;MGSTGLCFYGHCIVMFLLQMVTASSEPFIVNGLEGPVLASLGGNLELSCQLSPPQQAQHMEIRWFRNLYTEPVHLYRDGKDMFGEIISKYVERTELLKDGIGEGKVTLRIFNVTVDDDGSYHCVFKDGDFYEEHITEVKITAINLQVQIHVHPPNTKGVIVECHSGGWFPRPLMQWRDRRGEVIPAASKSHSQGRDKLFNMKMSLLISESFFQKVICCLQNPLTGQEERTSVILSDAFFSWNRIWIMILCIILFMMVVSIFVFSCLLHHEHKVCRCKWDAPWIKGLLIMISSVVTVVLVMVYLRKKQRVPVSDVHFELDTLWVEDISVILCSLMVPATMLVSYTYFRLKDWCQHNHAQRVFTSN
;
A
#
# COMPACT_ATOMS: atom_id res chain seq x y z
N MET A 1 65.35 74.50 24.50
CA MET A 1 63.99 73.93 24.56
C MET A 1 63.67 73.40 23.17
N GLY A 2 63.67 72.08 22.94
CA GLY A 2 63.46 71.55 21.58
C GLY A 2 63.68 70.04 21.38
N SER A 3 64.35 69.35 22.30
CA SER A 3 64.65 67.91 22.13
C SER A 3 63.64 66.95 22.77
N THR A 4 62.66 67.44 23.53
CA THR A 4 61.65 66.60 24.21
C THR A 4 60.42 66.31 23.34
N GLY A 5 60.17 67.10 22.29
CA GLY A 5 59.00 66.94 21.40
C GLY A 5 59.13 65.83 20.35
N LEU A 6 60.34 65.56 19.85
CA LEU A 6 60.56 64.50 18.84
C LEU A 6 60.44 63.08 19.42
N CYS A 7 60.87 62.87 20.67
CA CYS A 7 60.76 61.57 21.33
C CYS A 7 59.30 61.18 21.61
N PHE A 8 58.43 62.15 21.93
CA PHE A 8 57.00 61.90 22.14
C PHE A 8 56.30 61.46 20.85
N TYR A 9 56.61 62.11 19.72
CA TYR A 9 56.03 61.76 18.42
C TYR A 9 56.44 60.35 17.96
N GLY A 10 57.72 59.99 18.12
CA GLY A 10 58.20 58.64 17.81
C GLY A 10 57.57 57.57 18.69
N HIS A 11 57.41 57.83 19.99
CA HIS A 11 56.75 56.90 20.91
C HIS A 11 55.27 56.71 20.58
N CYS A 12 54.55 57.79 20.23
CA CYS A 12 53.16 57.70 19.80
C CYS A 12 53.01 56.87 18.52
N ILE A 13 53.86 57.05 17.52
CA ILE A 13 53.83 56.27 16.28
C ILE A 13 54.13 54.79 16.55
N VAL A 14 55.13 54.48 17.37
CA VAL A 14 55.46 53.09 17.73
C VAL A 14 54.32 52.45 18.53
N MET A 15 53.69 53.16 19.47
CA MET A 15 52.53 52.66 20.22
C MET A 15 51.31 52.45 19.31
N PHE A 16 51.08 53.35 18.34
CA PHE A 16 50.00 53.20 17.36
C PHE A 16 50.25 52.01 16.43
N LEU A 17 51.48 51.84 15.95
CA LEU A 17 51.89 50.69 15.14
C LEU A 17 51.80 49.38 15.95
N LEU A 18 52.17 49.41 17.24
CA LEU A 18 52.03 48.27 18.13
C LEU A 18 50.55 47.95 18.39
N GLN A 19 49.68 48.96 18.55
CA GLN A 19 48.23 48.78 18.66
C GLN A 19 47.60 48.19 17.39
N MET A 20 48.09 48.58 16.21
CA MET A 20 47.67 48.00 14.92
C MET A 20 48.12 46.54 14.78
N VAL A 21 49.29 46.18 15.33
CA VAL A 21 49.79 44.80 15.35
C VAL A 21 49.10 43.94 16.41
N THR A 22 48.56 44.54 17.48
CA THR A 22 47.81 43.85 18.55
C THR A 22 46.29 43.86 18.36
N ALA A 23 45.77 44.22 17.18
CA ALA A 23 44.37 43.99 16.85
C ALA A 23 44.13 42.48 16.65
N SER A 24 44.23 41.72 17.74
CA SER A 24 43.83 40.32 17.84
C SER A 24 42.32 40.27 17.78
N SER A 25 41.76 39.38 16.97
CA SER A 25 40.35 39.00 17.04
C SER A 25 40.02 38.62 18.49
N GLU A 26 38.95 39.17 19.06
CA GLU A 26 38.49 38.72 20.38
C GLU A 26 38.05 37.26 20.27
N PRO A 27 38.50 36.37 21.16
CA PRO A 27 38.14 34.96 21.10
C PRO A 27 36.64 34.80 21.30
N PHE A 28 36.01 34.03 20.41
CA PHE A 28 34.59 33.69 20.46
C PHE A 28 34.39 32.20 20.31
N ILE A 29 33.17 31.72 20.55
CA ILE A 29 32.68 30.41 20.12
C ILE A 29 31.38 30.61 19.33
N VAL A 30 31.03 29.64 18.49
CA VAL A 30 29.75 29.63 17.76
C VAL A 30 28.81 28.63 18.43
N ASN A 31 27.63 29.11 18.82
CA ASN A 31 26.57 28.28 19.37
C ASN A 31 25.43 28.18 18.36
N GLY A 32 24.72 27.06 18.33
CA GLY A 32 23.48 26.91 17.58
C GLY A 32 22.47 26.07 18.35
N LEU A 33 21.44 25.59 17.65
CA LEU A 33 20.45 24.71 18.27
C LEU A 33 21.10 23.39 18.72
N GLU A 34 20.80 22.98 19.95
CA GLU A 34 21.16 21.67 20.48
C GLU A 34 20.09 20.65 20.07
N GLY A 35 20.49 19.67 19.24
CA GLY A 35 19.61 18.61 18.75
C GLY A 35 19.17 18.77 17.29
N PRO A 36 18.44 17.78 16.75
CA PRO A 36 18.05 17.78 15.36
C PRO A 36 16.93 18.78 15.06
N VAL A 37 17.09 19.57 14.00
CA VAL A 37 16.04 20.46 13.49
C VAL A 37 15.18 19.70 12.49
N LEU A 38 13.87 19.64 12.73
CA LEU A 38 12.93 18.98 11.84
C LEU A 38 12.42 19.97 10.78
N ALA A 39 12.38 19.52 9.53
CA ALA A 39 11.73 20.25 8.43
C ALA A 39 10.85 19.33 7.59
N SER A 40 9.77 19.89 7.04
CA SER A 40 8.89 19.17 6.12
C SER A 40 9.34 19.34 4.68
N LEU A 41 9.22 18.28 3.88
CA LEU A 41 9.50 18.29 2.44
C LEU A 41 8.66 19.39 1.74
N GLY A 42 9.30 20.20 0.90
CA GLY A 42 8.70 21.35 0.22
C GLY A 42 8.49 22.59 1.09
N GLY A 43 8.73 22.50 2.39
CA GLY A 43 8.64 23.62 3.33
C GLY A 43 9.92 24.46 3.38
N ASN A 44 10.07 25.21 4.48
CA ASN A 44 11.23 26.03 4.78
C ASN A 44 11.97 25.46 5.99
N LEU A 45 13.30 25.60 5.99
CA LEU A 45 14.19 25.22 7.08
C LEU A 45 14.95 26.46 7.55
N GLU A 46 15.03 26.67 8.86
CA GLU A 46 15.78 27.78 9.47
C GLU A 46 16.84 27.24 10.43
N LEU A 47 18.09 27.64 10.20
CA LEU A 47 19.26 27.24 10.98
C LEU A 47 19.91 28.49 11.58
N SER A 48 19.88 28.62 12.89
CA SER A 48 20.41 29.79 13.60
C SER A 48 21.72 29.48 14.28
N CYS A 49 22.66 30.42 14.18
CA CYS A 49 23.91 30.42 14.94
C CYS A 49 24.14 31.77 15.59
N GLN A 50 24.82 31.75 16.72
CA GLN A 50 25.12 32.95 17.49
C GLN A 50 26.51 32.87 18.11
N LEU A 51 27.25 33.98 18.01
CA LEU A 51 28.51 34.15 18.72
C LEU A 51 28.30 34.20 20.24
N SER A 52 29.22 33.59 20.98
CA SER A 52 29.32 33.72 22.43
C SER A 52 30.75 34.11 22.81
N PRO A 53 30.96 35.25 23.51
CA PRO A 53 29.94 36.24 23.88
C PRO A 53 29.32 36.94 22.65
N PRO A 54 28.11 37.51 22.77
CA PRO A 54 27.50 38.29 21.70
C PRO A 54 28.36 39.48 21.30
N GLN A 55 28.68 39.59 20.01
CA GLN A 55 29.51 40.66 19.45
C GLN A 55 29.19 40.89 17.97
N GLN A 56 29.57 42.05 17.45
CA GLN A 56 29.32 42.41 16.05
C GLN A 56 29.99 41.42 15.09
N ALA A 57 29.23 40.86 14.15
CA ALA A 57 29.72 39.90 13.16
C ALA A 57 29.66 40.41 11.71
N GLN A 58 29.25 41.67 11.48
CA GLN A 58 29.06 42.20 10.12
C GLN A 58 30.36 42.20 9.28
N HIS A 59 31.52 42.33 9.93
CA HIS A 59 32.84 42.29 9.28
C HIS A 59 33.37 40.85 9.06
N MET A 60 32.75 39.84 9.65
CA MET A 60 33.22 38.46 9.58
C MET A 60 32.77 37.77 8.28
N GLU A 61 33.52 36.76 7.86
CA GLU A 61 33.02 35.78 6.89
C GLU A 61 32.11 34.79 7.62
N ILE A 62 30.88 34.61 7.13
CA ILE A 62 29.92 33.65 7.66
C ILE A 62 29.60 32.64 6.57
N ARG A 63 29.83 31.36 6.86
CA ARG A 63 29.70 30.27 5.89
C ARG A 63 28.84 29.15 6.45
N TRP A 64 27.86 28.74 5.66
CA TRP A 64 27.20 27.44 5.84
C TRP A 64 27.67 26.47 4.78
N PHE A 65 28.02 25.27 5.19
CA PHE A 65 28.34 24.18 4.28
C PHE A 65 27.85 22.84 4.86
N ARG A 66 27.93 21.78 4.04
CA ARG A 66 27.57 20.42 4.47
C ARG A 66 28.81 19.55 4.52
N ASN A 67 29.18 18.95 3.39
CA ASN A 67 30.29 17.99 3.34
C ASN A 67 31.64 18.65 3.03
N LEU A 68 31.66 19.63 2.13
CA LEU A 68 32.88 20.27 1.64
C LEU A 68 32.83 21.77 1.95
N TYR A 69 33.84 22.26 2.66
CA TYR A 69 33.96 23.68 3.01
C TYR A 69 33.97 24.59 1.77
N THR A 70 34.56 24.11 0.67
CA THR A 70 34.66 24.82 -0.62
C THR A 70 33.34 24.88 -1.39
N GLU A 71 32.31 24.13 -0.98
CA GLU A 71 30.99 24.09 -1.61
C GLU A 71 29.93 24.64 -0.63
N PRO A 72 29.91 25.97 -0.40
CA PRO A 72 29.01 26.55 0.58
C PRO A 72 27.55 26.43 0.14
N VAL A 73 26.69 26.11 1.11
CA VAL A 73 25.23 26.28 1.02
C VAL A 73 24.89 27.76 0.96
N HIS A 74 25.58 28.57 1.76
CA HIS A 74 25.49 30.01 1.74
C HIS A 74 26.81 30.62 2.19
N LEU A 75 27.18 31.76 1.61
CA LEU A 75 28.39 32.48 1.94
C LEU A 75 28.10 33.98 2.05
N TYR A 76 28.47 34.54 3.18
CA TYR A 76 28.47 35.97 3.45
C TYR A 76 29.91 36.43 3.72
N ARG A 77 30.34 37.47 3.02
CA ARG A 77 31.69 38.04 3.13
C ARG A 77 31.65 39.52 2.76
N ASP A 78 32.48 40.34 3.40
CA ASP A 78 32.62 41.77 3.09
C ASP A 78 31.30 42.56 3.09
N GLY A 79 30.39 42.23 4.03
CA GLY A 79 29.10 42.91 4.15
C GLY A 79 28.01 42.41 3.18
N LYS A 80 28.27 41.38 2.37
CA LYS A 80 27.40 40.98 1.25
C LYS A 80 27.26 39.46 1.12
N ASP A 81 26.11 39.04 0.57
CA ASP A 81 25.88 37.63 0.22
C ASP A 81 26.56 37.31 -1.12
N MET A 82 27.33 36.21 -1.16
CA MET A 82 28.19 35.83 -2.29
C MET A 82 27.52 34.79 -3.19
N PHE A 83 26.51 35.21 -3.96
CA PHE A 83 25.69 34.31 -4.77
C PHE A 83 26.46 33.48 -5.82
N GLY A 84 27.59 33.99 -6.33
CA GLY A 84 28.39 33.32 -7.37
C GLY A 84 29.25 32.15 -6.89
N GLU A 85 29.41 31.97 -5.57
CA GLU A 85 30.22 30.91 -4.96
C GLU A 85 29.39 29.78 -4.35
N ILE A 86 28.05 29.88 -4.43
CA ILE A 86 27.11 28.90 -3.87
C ILE A 86 27.04 27.67 -4.79
N ILE A 87 27.01 26.48 -4.20
CA ILE A 87 26.77 25.25 -4.96
C ILE A 87 25.40 25.29 -5.66
N SER A 88 25.37 24.88 -6.93
CA SER A 88 24.20 24.98 -7.82
C SER A 88 22.87 24.52 -7.22
N LYS A 89 22.87 23.50 -6.34
CA LYS A 89 21.65 22.99 -5.68
C LYS A 89 20.99 23.95 -4.69
N TYR A 90 21.70 24.99 -4.22
CA TYR A 90 21.21 25.97 -3.22
C TYR A 90 21.05 27.39 -3.78
N VAL A 91 21.42 27.61 -5.04
CA VAL A 91 21.21 28.88 -5.74
C VAL A 91 19.71 29.22 -5.72
N GLU A 92 19.38 30.47 -5.38
CA GLU A 92 17.99 30.99 -5.25
C GLU A 92 17.11 30.29 -4.20
N ARG A 93 17.65 29.34 -3.45
CA ARG A 93 16.94 28.62 -2.37
C ARG A 93 17.34 29.06 -0.97
N THR A 94 18.29 29.97 -0.83
CA THR A 94 18.82 30.38 0.48
C THR A 94 18.74 31.88 0.71
N GLU A 95 18.46 32.25 1.95
CA GLU A 95 18.43 33.63 2.44
C GLU A 95 19.12 33.68 3.79
N LEU A 96 19.98 34.68 4.00
CA LEU A 96 20.61 34.93 5.29
C LEU A 96 19.90 36.07 6.02
N LEU A 97 19.21 35.75 7.11
CA LEU A 97 18.58 36.74 7.98
C LEU A 97 19.64 37.37 8.89
N LYS A 98 19.75 38.69 8.80
CA LYS A 98 20.84 39.49 9.40
C LYS A 98 20.36 40.46 10.49
N ASP A 99 19.11 40.38 10.91
CA ASP A 99 18.51 41.30 11.90
C ASP A 99 19.29 41.32 13.23
N GLY A 100 19.88 40.17 13.61
CA GLY A 100 20.69 40.02 14.83
C GLY A 100 22.21 40.07 14.61
N ILE A 101 22.70 40.43 13.42
CA ILE A 101 24.14 40.34 13.09
C ILE A 101 25.00 41.26 13.98
N GLY A 102 24.42 42.36 14.47
CA GLY A 102 25.04 43.28 15.42
C GLY A 102 25.40 42.65 16.76
N GLU A 103 24.71 41.57 17.13
CA GLU A 103 24.97 40.77 18.33
C GLU A 103 25.57 39.40 17.97
N GLY A 104 25.98 39.21 16.71
CA GLY A 104 26.62 37.99 16.24
C GLY A 104 25.64 36.86 15.97
N LYS A 105 24.35 37.15 15.81
CA LYS A 105 23.30 36.18 15.50
C LYS A 105 22.85 36.28 14.06
N VAL A 106 22.82 35.14 13.38
CA VAL A 106 22.36 35.02 12.00
C VAL A 106 21.58 33.72 11.81
N THR A 107 20.63 33.75 10.88
CA THR A 107 19.79 32.60 10.58
C THR A 107 19.80 32.34 9.08
N LEU A 108 20.27 31.15 8.69
CA LEU A 108 20.13 30.66 7.32
C LEU A 108 18.72 30.10 7.13
N ARG A 109 17.97 30.66 6.19
CA ARG A 109 16.71 30.11 5.71
C ARG A 109 16.93 29.39 4.38
N ILE A 110 16.47 28.14 4.29
CA ILE A 110 16.47 27.32 3.07
C ILE A 110 15.02 27.08 2.64
N PHE A 111 14.69 27.44 1.41
CA PHE A 111 13.37 27.29 0.80
C PHE A 111 13.24 25.99 0.01
N ASN A 112 12.01 25.51 -0.12
CA ASN A 112 11.64 24.32 -0.88
C ASN A 112 12.54 23.14 -0.53
N VAL A 113 12.51 22.74 0.74
CA VAL A 113 13.38 21.71 1.31
C VAL A 113 13.15 20.36 0.60
N THR A 114 14.25 19.68 0.28
CA THR A 114 14.24 18.37 -0.42
C THR A 114 14.78 17.27 0.48
N VAL A 115 14.58 16.01 0.10
CA VAL A 115 15.18 14.86 0.82
C VAL A 115 16.71 14.96 0.90
N ASP A 116 17.32 15.55 -0.12
CA ASP A 116 18.77 15.72 -0.16
C ASP A 116 19.29 16.66 0.91
N ASP A 117 18.43 17.51 1.49
CA ASP A 117 18.78 18.45 2.53
C ASP A 117 18.91 17.81 3.93
N ASP A 118 18.61 16.51 4.09
CA ASP A 118 18.80 15.75 5.34
C ASP A 118 20.29 15.57 5.69
N GLY A 119 20.65 15.78 6.94
CA GLY A 119 21.99 15.58 7.48
C GLY A 119 22.57 16.83 8.12
N SER A 120 23.89 16.82 8.32
CA SER A 120 24.57 17.85 9.10
C SER A 120 24.86 19.12 8.29
N TYR A 121 24.72 20.27 8.95
CA TYR A 121 25.10 21.58 8.45
C TYR A 121 26.11 22.19 9.40
N HIS A 122 27.21 22.68 8.83
CA HIS A 122 28.24 23.43 9.53
C HIS A 122 27.97 24.91 9.36
N CYS A 123 28.17 25.65 10.45
CA CYS A 123 27.99 27.07 10.52
C CYS A 123 29.27 27.69 11.07
N VAL A 124 30.00 28.39 10.22
CA VAL A 124 31.32 28.94 10.54
C VAL A 124 31.27 30.44 10.55
N PHE A 125 31.87 31.02 11.60
CA PHE A 125 32.22 32.43 11.65
C PHE A 125 33.73 32.54 11.61
N LYS A 126 34.25 33.38 10.73
CA LYS A 126 35.69 33.58 10.53
C LYS A 126 36.02 35.07 10.57
N ASP A 127 36.99 35.42 11.41
CA ASP A 127 37.55 36.76 11.56
C ASP A 127 39.08 36.73 11.45
N GLY A 128 39.59 37.15 10.28
CA GLY A 128 40.99 36.96 9.92
C GLY A 128 41.37 35.48 9.82
N ASP A 129 42.34 35.06 10.63
CA ASP A 129 42.79 33.66 10.70
C ASP A 129 42.05 32.83 11.77
N PHE A 130 41.27 33.48 12.64
CA PHE A 130 40.49 32.82 13.68
C PHE A 130 39.11 32.41 13.15
N TYR A 131 38.68 31.19 13.44
CA TYR A 131 37.35 30.72 13.08
C TYR A 131 36.84 29.72 14.12
N GLU A 132 35.53 29.67 14.26
CA GLU A 132 34.83 28.68 15.08
C GLU A 132 33.62 28.15 14.32
N GLU A 133 33.16 26.96 14.69
CA GLU A 133 32.05 26.29 14.04
C GLU A 133 31.03 25.69 15.00
N HIS A 134 29.77 25.65 14.55
CA HIS A 134 28.72 24.84 15.16
C HIS A 134 28.10 23.91 14.13
N ILE A 135 27.79 22.68 14.54
CA ILE A 135 27.18 21.67 13.68
C ILE A 135 25.74 21.45 14.12
N THR A 136 24.80 21.62 13.20
CA THR A 136 23.38 21.32 13.42
C THR A 136 22.93 20.16 12.55
N GLU A 137 22.31 19.16 13.17
CA GLU A 137 21.73 18.04 12.44
C GLU A 137 20.33 18.42 11.94
N VAL A 138 20.06 18.16 10.66
CA VAL A 138 18.75 18.42 10.05
C VAL A 138 18.11 17.10 9.69
N LYS A 139 16.84 16.93 10.06
CA LYS A 139 16.04 15.77 9.69
C LYS A 139 14.81 16.15 8.90
N ILE A 140 14.72 15.59 7.69
CA ILE A 140 13.62 15.86 6.78
C ILE A 140 12.48 14.89 7.03
N THR A 141 11.26 15.39 6.96
CA THR A 141 10.03 14.62 7.13
C THR A 141 9.14 14.79 5.91
N ALA A 142 8.64 13.68 5.38
CA ALA A 142 7.62 13.65 4.34
C ALA A 142 6.54 12.66 4.77
N ILE A 143 5.30 13.13 4.79
CA ILE A 143 4.12 12.33 5.12
C ILE A 143 3.15 12.48 3.97
N ASN A 144 2.67 11.36 3.44
CA ASN A 144 1.60 11.34 2.46
C ASN A 144 0.35 10.75 3.10
N LEU A 145 -0.78 11.45 2.91
CA LEU A 145 -2.05 11.13 3.55
C LEU A 145 -2.84 10.03 2.81
N GLN A 146 -2.35 9.52 1.68
CA GLN A 146 -3.09 8.53 0.89
C GLN A 146 -2.60 7.10 1.17
N VAL A 147 -3.31 6.40 2.06
CA VAL A 147 -3.18 4.96 2.28
C VAL A 147 -4.23 4.23 1.43
N GLN A 148 -3.79 3.29 0.60
CA GLN A 148 -4.65 2.49 -0.27
C GLN A 148 -4.72 1.07 0.26
N ILE A 149 -5.95 0.55 0.40
CA ILE A 149 -6.18 -0.83 0.82
C ILE A 149 -6.74 -1.59 -0.38
N HIS A 150 -6.08 -2.70 -0.73
CA HIS A 150 -6.50 -3.64 -1.74
C HIS A 150 -6.89 -4.95 -1.06
N VAL A 151 -8.11 -5.42 -1.32
CA VAL A 151 -8.59 -6.71 -0.81
C VAL A 151 -8.60 -7.69 -1.97
N HIS A 152 -7.84 -8.78 -1.83
CA HIS A 152 -7.80 -9.84 -2.84
C HIS A 152 -8.96 -10.82 -2.64
N PRO A 153 -9.37 -11.54 -3.71
CA PRO A 153 -10.36 -12.60 -3.61
C PRO A 153 -9.97 -13.66 -2.56
N PRO A 154 -10.96 -14.27 -1.87
CA PRO A 154 -10.72 -15.35 -0.93
C PRO A 154 -10.08 -16.55 -1.62
N ASN A 155 -9.10 -17.17 -0.96
CA ASN A 155 -8.47 -18.42 -1.37
C ASN A 155 -8.72 -19.52 -0.32
N THR A 156 -8.22 -20.73 -0.58
CA THR A 156 -8.39 -21.89 0.33
C THR A 156 -7.78 -21.71 1.72
N LYS A 157 -6.90 -20.72 1.92
CA LYS A 157 -6.24 -20.40 3.21
C LYS A 157 -6.85 -19.18 3.91
N GLY A 158 -7.60 -18.33 3.21
CA GLY A 158 -8.18 -17.10 3.74
C GLY A 158 -8.26 -15.96 2.72
N VAL A 159 -8.50 -14.74 3.21
CA VAL A 159 -8.50 -13.50 2.42
C VAL A 159 -7.18 -12.77 2.63
N ILE A 160 -6.57 -12.30 1.55
CA ILE A 160 -5.36 -11.47 1.63
C ILE A 160 -5.78 -10.01 1.52
N VAL A 161 -5.35 -9.22 2.51
CA VAL A 161 -5.52 -7.76 2.52
C VAL A 161 -4.16 -7.12 2.38
N GLU A 162 -4.04 -6.17 1.47
CA GLU A 162 -2.80 -5.49 1.14
C GLU A 162 -2.94 -3.98 1.36
N CYS A 163 -2.07 -3.41 2.21
CA CYS A 163 -1.99 -1.99 2.49
C CYS A 163 -0.80 -1.39 1.75
N HIS A 164 -1.04 -0.32 0.99
CA HIS A 164 -0.04 0.44 0.25
C HIS A 164 -0.05 1.89 0.70
N SER A 165 1.13 2.47 0.85
CA SER A 165 1.27 3.90 1.09
C SER A 165 2.64 4.37 0.61
N GLY A 166 2.68 5.49 -0.12
CA GLY A 166 3.90 6.01 -0.74
C GLY A 166 4.18 7.46 -0.38
N GLY A 167 5.41 7.92 -0.59
CA GLY A 167 5.78 9.32 -0.31
C GLY A 167 6.27 9.60 1.11
N TRP A 168 6.83 8.59 1.80
CA TRP A 168 7.31 8.74 3.17
C TRP A 168 8.80 9.06 3.25
N PHE A 169 9.19 9.92 4.18
CA PHE A 169 10.59 10.12 4.58
C PHE A 169 10.68 10.57 6.04
N PRO A 170 11.57 10.00 6.88
CA PRO A 170 12.36 8.79 6.61
C PRO A 170 11.44 7.55 6.53
N ARG A 171 12.02 6.35 6.47
CA ARG A 171 11.24 5.11 6.40
C ARG A 171 10.28 5.00 7.59
N PRO A 172 8.96 4.85 7.37
CA PRO A 172 8.00 4.81 8.45
C PRO A 172 7.91 3.42 9.08
N LEU A 173 7.43 3.37 10.33
CA LEU A 173 7.06 2.15 11.01
C LEU A 173 5.66 1.72 10.56
N MET A 174 5.58 0.63 9.80
CA MET A 174 4.32 0.08 9.29
C MET A 174 3.94 -1.22 10.01
N GLN A 175 2.72 -1.28 10.54
CA GLN A 175 2.18 -2.42 11.28
C GLN A 175 0.66 -2.58 11.11
N TRP A 176 0.18 -3.82 11.22
CA TRP A 176 -1.25 -4.12 11.34
C TRP A 176 -1.64 -4.15 12.81
N ARG A 177 -2.76 -3.52 13.15
CA ARG A 177 -3.35 -3.57 14.50
C ARG A 177 -4.78 -4.10 14.44
N ASP A 178 -5.19 -4.83 15.47
CA ASP A 178 -6.58 -5.24 15.67
C ASP A 178 -7.42 -4.09 16.28
N ARG A 179 -8.69 -4.37 16.59
CA ARG A 179 -9.58 -3.39 17.25
C ARG A 179 -9.15 -2.97 18.66
N ARG A 180 -8.34 -3.78 19.35
CA ARG A 180 -7.81 -3.51 20.70
C ARG A 180 -6.50 -2.74 20.63
N GLY A 181 -5.92 -2.62 19.44
CA GLY A 181 -4.62 -1.99 19.23
C GLY A 181 -3.45 -2.98 19.25
N GLU A 182 -3.72 -4.28 19.39
CA GLU A 182 -2.69 -5.32 19.42
C GLU A 182 -2.09 -5.54 18.04
N VAL A 183 -0.78 -5.73 17.98
CA VAL A 183 -0.05 -5.90 16.72
C VAL A 183 -0.33 -7.28 16.13
N ILE A 184 -0.76 -7.31 14.87
CA ILE A 184 -1.01 -8.53 14.10
C ILE A 184 0.22 -8.82 13.23
N PRO A 185 0.75 -10.06 13.24
CA PRO A 185 1.86 -10.43 12.37
C PRO A 185 1.43 -10.35 10.89
N ALA A 186 2.22 -9.63 10.10
CA ALA A 186 2.00 -9.51 8.67
C ALA A 186 2.43 -10.78 7.92
N ALA A 187 1.75 -11.07 6.82
CA ALA A 187 2.14 -12.15 5.90
C ALA A 187 3.37 -11.77 5.08
N SER A 188 3.47 -10.50 4.67
CA SER A 188 4.68 -9.96 4.05
C SER A 188 4.80 -8.45 4.26
N LYS A 189 6.03 -7.96 4.32
CA LYS A 189 6.38 -6.54 4.39
C LYS A 189 7.43 -6.24 3.34
N SER A 190 7.19 -5.25 2.51
CA SER A 190 8.14 -4.79 1.51
C SER A 190 8.14 -3.27 1.41
N HIS A 191 9.22 -2.74 0.86
CA HIS A 191 9.33 -1.33 0.56
C HIS A 191 10.13 -1.15 -0.72
N SER A 192 9.87 -0.06 -1.42
CA SER A 192 10.66 0.41 -2.55
C SER A 192 10.98 1.89 -2.36
N GLN A 193 12.02 2.36 -3.03
CA GLN A 193 12.41 3.77 -3.02
C GLN A 193 12.50 4.27 -4.45
N GLY A 194 11.80 5.36 -4.73
CA GLY A 194 11.80 5.99 -6.05
C GLY A 194 13.04 6.84 -6.30
N ARG A 195 13.06 7.52 -7.46
CA ARG A 195 14.08 8.53 -7.78
C ARG A 195 14.00 9.77 -6.88
N ASP A 196 12.83 10.03 -6.34
CA ASP A 196 12.53 11.07 -5.34
C ASP A 196 13.09 10.75 -3.94
N LYS A 197 13.70 9.57 -3.76
CA LYS A 197 14.22 9.07 -2.48
C LYS A 197 13.13 8.88 -1.41
N LEU A 198 11.86 8.91 -1.78
CA LEU A 198 10.74 8.66 -0.88
C LEU A 198 10.45 7.16 -0.80
N PHE A 199 10.01 6.72 0.38
CA PHE A 199 9.68 5.33 0.65
C PHE A 199 8.23 5.02 0.27
N ASN A 200 8.07 3.97 -0.53
CA ASN A 200 6.80 3.35 -0.86
C ASN A 200 6.69 2.01 -0.13
N MET A 201 5.74 1.94 0.79
CA MET A 201 5.54 0.85 1.71
C MET A 201 4.39 -0.05 1.26
N LYS A 202 4.58 -1.35 1.36
CA LYS A 202 3.59 -2.37 1.03
C LYS A 202 3.59 -3.47 2.09
N MET A 203 2.42 -3.75 2.65
CA MET A 203 2.25 -4.78 3.68
C MET A 203 1.02 -5.63 3.39
N SER A 204 1.16 -6.95 3.45
CA SER A 204 0.03 -7.87 3.31
C SER A 204 -0.28 -8.60 4.62
N LEU A 205 -1.56 -8.89 4.81
CA LEU A 205 -2.09 -9.68 5.92
C LEU A 205 -2.96 -10.81 5.36
N LEU A 206 -2.74 -12.03 5.85
CA LEU A 206 -3.59 -13.17 5.56
C LEU A 206 -4.59 -13.34 6.71
N ILE A 207 -5.87 -13.26 6.39
CA ILE A 207 -6.97 -13.36 7.35
C ILE A 207 -7.69 -14.69 7.12
N SER A 208 -7.61 -15.57 8.11
CA SER A 208 -8.28 -16.87 8.10
C SER A 208 -9.67 -16.79 8.77
N GLU A 209 -10.51 -17.80 8.54
CA GLU A 209 -11.95 -17.85 8.90
C GLU A 209 -12.30 -17.56 10.38
N SER A 210 -11.32 -17.52 11.30
CA SER A 210 -11.53 -17.18 12.72
C SER A 210 -11.33 -15.71 13.07
N PHE A 211 -10.95 -14.85 12.10
CA PHE A 211 -10.57 -13.45 12.33
C PHE A 211 -11.56 -12.46 11.70
N PHE A 212 -12.83 -12.50 12.13
CA PHE A 212 -13.82 -11.49 11.77
C PHE A 212 -13.66 -10.24 12.66
N GLN A 213 -12.74 -9.36 12.30
CA GLN A 213 -12.49 -8.13 13.04
C GLN A 213 -12.11 -6.97 12.12
N LYS A 214 -12.41 -5.74 12.56
CA LYS A 214 -11.82 -4.53 12.00
C LYS A 214 -10.30 -4.62 12.11
N VAL A 215 -9.62 -4.53 10.98
CA VAL A 215 -8.16 -4.51 10.90
C VAL A 215 -7.72 -3.12 10.50
N ILE A 216 -6.65 -2.62 11.14
CA ILE A 216 -6.16 -1.26 10.97
C ILE A 216 -4.72 -1.32 10.47
N CYS A 217 -4.45 -0.74 9.31
CA CYS A 217 -3.09 -0.48 8.84
C CYS A 217 -2.61 0.82 9.47
N CYS A 218 -1.52 0.76 10.24
CA CYS A 218 -0.91 1.93 10.89
C CYS A 218 0.48 2.18 10.32
N LEU A 219 0.76 3.43 9.96
CA LEU A 219 2.07 3.94 9.56
C LEU A 219 2.46 5.07 10.52
N GLN A 220 3.66 5.00 11.09
CA GLN A 220 4.14 6.00 12.03
C GLN A 220 5.46 6.58 11.57
N ASN A 221 5.58 7.92 11.62
CA ASN A 221 6.84 8.59 11.41
C ASN A 221 7.70 8.46 12.69
N PRO A 222 8.91 7.88 12.61
CA PRO A 222 9.75 7.65 13.79
C PRO A 222 10.33 8.94 14.40
N LEU A 223 10.35 10.06 13.65
CA LEU A 223 10.89 11.33 14.12
C LEU A 223 9.85 12.19 14.81
N THR A 224 8.65 12.30 14.24
CA THR A 224 7.56 13.14 14.79
C THR A 224 6.62 12.36 15.69
N GLY A 225 6.65 11.02 15.65
CA GLY A 225 5.68 10.15 16.32
C GLY A 225 4.28 10.17 15.69
N GLN A 226 4.07 10.97 14.64
CA GLN A 226 2.77 11.12 13.98
C GLN A 226 2.36 9.80 13.31
N GLU A 227 1.13 9.36 13.59
CA GLU A 227 0.56 8.13 13.04
C GLU A 227 -0.52 8.42 11.98
N GLU A 228 -0.43 7.75 10.84
CA GLU A 228 -1.48 7.63 9.84
C GLU A 228 -2.09 6.24 9.89
N ARG A 229 -3.42 6.15 9.86
CA ARG A 229 -4.12 4.87 9.99
C ARG A 229 -5.33 4.77 9.08
N THR A 230 -5.51 3.62 8.46
CA THR A 230 -6.71 3.31 7.67
C THR A 230 -7.21 1.92 8.06
N SER A 231 -8.53 1.77 8.20
CA SER A 231 -9.14 0.52 8.63
C SER A 231 -9.97 -0.12 7.53
N VAL A 232 -9.94 -1.44 7.48
CA VAL A 232 -10.82 -2.26 6.65
C VAL A 232 -11.72 -3.12 7.54
N ILE A 233 -12.97 -3.27 7.14
CA ILE A 233 -13.94 -4.16 7.76
C ILE A 233 -14.32 -5.18 6.70
N LEU A 234 -14.00 -6.45 6.95
CA LEU A 234 -14.42 -7.55 6.08
C LEU A 234 -15.77 -8.08 6.56
N SER A 235 -16.73 -8.17 5.64
CA SER A 235 -18.08 -8.69 5.92
C SER A 235 -18.13 -10.20 5.77
N ASP A 236 -18.97 -10.86 6.58
CA ASP A 236 -19.18 -12.32 6.61
C ASP A 236 -19.64 -12.91 5.26
N ALA A 237 -20.11 -12.07 4.33
CA ALA A 237 -20.60 -12.49 3.02
C ALA A 237 -19.53 -13.19 2.16
N PHE A 238 -18.24 -12.82 2.28
CA PHE A 238 -17.16 -13.34 1.43
C PHE A 238 -16.86 -14.84 1.65
N PHE A 239 -17.15 -15.38 2.83
CA PHE A 239 -16.90 -16.80 3.16
C PHE A 239 -18.15 -17.67 3.12
N SER A 240 -19.32 -17.09 2.80
CA SER A 240 -20.58 -17.84 2.63
C SER A 240 -20.54 -18.80 1.43
N TRP A 241 -19.58 -18.64 0.52
CA TRP A 241 -19.43 -19.45 -0.69
C TRP A 241 -19.35 -20.96 -0.40
N ASN A 242 -18.53 -21.37 0.58
CA ASN A 242 -18.43 -22.78 0.97
C ASN A 242 -19.75 -23.33 1.53
N ARG A 243 -20.49 -22.52 2.30
CA ARG A 243 -21.82 -22.92 2.80
C ARG A 243 -22.83 -23.03 1.66
N ILE A 244 -22.78 -22.12 0.69
CA ILE A 244 -23.66 -22.13 -0.49
C ILE A 244 -23.43 -23.40 -1.32
N TRP A 245 -22.18 -23.77 -1.60
CA TRP A 245 -21.86 -25.02 -2.31
C TRP A 245 -22.32 -26.28 -1.58
N ILE A 246 -22.12 -26.35 -0.25
CA ILE A 246 -22.60 -27.48 0.56
C ILE A 246 -24.14 -27.56 0.50
N MET A 247 -24.83 -26.43 0.59
CA MET A 247 -26.29 -26.38 0.48
C MET A 247 -26.79 -26.86 -0.88
N ILE A 248 -26.15 -26.43 -1.98
CA ILE A 248 -26.47 -26.89 -3.34
C ILE A 248 -26.28 -28.40 -3.46
N LEU A 249 -25.15 -28.94 -2.97
CA LEU A 249 -24.87 -30.37 -2.98
C LEU A 249 -25.91 -31.17 -2.19
N CYS A 250 -26.28 -30.70 -1.00
CA CYS A 250 -27.30 -31.33 -0.17
C CYS A 250 -28.68 -31.35 -0.84
N ILE A 251 -29.08 -30.26 -1.52
CA ILE A 251 -30.35 -30.20 -2.25
C ILE A 251 -30.35 -31.20 -3.41
N ILE A 252 -29.25 -31.27 -4.19
CA ILE A 252 -29.14 -32.23 -5.30
C ILE A 252 -29.27 -33.67 -4.79
N LEU A 253 -28.55 -34.02 -3.71
CA LEU A 253 -28.62 -35.37 -3.12
C LEU A 253 -30.04 -35.69 -2.60
N PHE A 254 -30.71 -34.74 -1.96
CA PHE A 254 -32.09 -34.91 -1.50
C PHE A 254 -33.06 -35.17 -2.65
N MET A 255 -32.98 -34.38 -3.73
CA MET A 255 -33.84 -34.54 -4.91
C MET A 255 -33.63 -35.92 -5.58
N MET A 256 -32.39 -36.41 -5.62
CA MET A 256 -32.07 -37.74 -6.13
C MET A 256 -32.69 -38.86 -5.26
N VAL A 257 -32.59 -38.76 -3.93
CA VAL A 257 -33.18 -39.75 -3.01
C VAL A 257 -34.71 -39.77 -3.11
N VAL A 258 -35.35 -38.60 -3.15
CA VAL A 258 -36.80 -38.50 -3.33
C VAL A 258 -37.23 -39.14 -4.66
N SER A 259 -36.50 -38.88 -5.74
CA SER A 259 -36.77 -39.49 -7.04
C SER A 259 -36.68 -41.03 -6.99
N ILE A 260 -35.67 -41.58 -6.31
CA ILE A 260 -35.50 -43.04 -6.15
C ILE A 260 -36.62 -43.64 -5.29
N PHE A 261 -37.01 -42.96 -4.21
CA PHE A 261 -38.08 -43.40 -3.32
C PHE A 261 -39.43 -43.42 -4.03
N VAL A 262 -39.78 -42.33 -4.72
CA VAL A 262 -41.00 -42.23 -5.52
C VAL A 262 -41.04 -43.31 -6.60
N PHE A 263 -39.92 -43.55 -7.29
CA PHE A 263 -39.81 -44.63 -8.28
C PHE A 263 -40.04 -46.01 -7.66
N SER A 264 -39.48 -46.27 -6.48
CA SER A 264 -39.66 -47.52 -5.75
C SER A 264 -41.12 -47.73 -5.29
N CYS A 265 -41.78 -46.68 -4.82
CA CYS A 265 -43.20 -46.72 -4.45
C CYS A 265 -44.11 -46.96 -5.66
N LEU A 266 -43.83 -46.30 -6.79
CA LEU A 266 -44.59 -46.49 -8.04
C LEU A 266 -44.41 -47.91 -8.59
N LEU A 267 -43.18 -48.44 -8.60
CA LEU A 267 -42.91 -49.82 -8.98
C LEU A 267 -43.62 -50.83 -8.06
N HIS A 268 -43.69 -50.56 -6.76
CA HIS A 268 -44.41 -51.42 -5.82
C HIS A 268 -45.93 -51.39 -6.04
N HIS A 269 -46.49 -50.24 -6.42
CA HIS A 269 -47.91 -50.11 -6.77
C HIS A 269 -48.26 -50.87 -8.05
N GLU A 270 -47.43 -50.75 -9.09
CA GLU A 270 -47.59 -51.48 -10.37
C GLU A 270 -47.45 -53.00 -10.18
N HIS A 271 -46.58 -53.48 -9.28
CA HIS A 271 -46.42 -54.92 -9.01
C HIS A 271 -47.66 -55.61 -8.40
N LYS A 272 -48.68 -54.87 -7.96
CA LYS A 272 -49.97 -55.43 -7.54
C LYS A 272 -50.97 -55.62 -8.70
N VAL A 273 -50.69 -55.11 -9.90
CA VAL A 273 -51.58 -55.23 -11.06
C VAL A 273 -50.79 -55.70 -12.28
N CYS A 274 -50.97 -56.98 -12.60
CA CYS A 274 -50.57 -57.67 -13.84
C CYS A 274 -49.13 -58.18 -14.00
N ARG A 275 -49.10 -59.41 -14.53
CA ARG A 275 -47.94 -60.22 -14.88
C ARG A 275 -47.95 -60.33 -16.42
N CYS A 276 -46.94 -59.83 -17.14
CA CYS A 276 -46.54 -60.38 -18.45
C CYS A 276 -45.17 -59.91 -18.96
N LYS A 277 -44.66 -60.73 -19.88
CA LYS A 277 -43.30 -60.94 -20.45
C LYS A 277 -42.46 -59.71 -20.86
N TRP A 278 -41.16 -59.98 -20.79
CA TRP A 278 -39.98 -59.16 -21.00
C TRP A 278 -39.81 -58.58 -22.42
N ASP A 279 -39.64 -57.27 -22.47
CA ASP A 279 -38.52 -56.61 -23.16
C ASP A 279 -37.94 -55.61 -22.16
N ALA A 280 -36.75 -55.88 -21.63
CA ALA A 280 -36.13 -55.17 -20.50
C ALA A 280 -36.20 -53.62 -20.62
N PRO A 281 -37.20 -52.94 -20.03
CA PRO A 281 -37.45 -51.51 -20.24
C PRO A 281 -36.35 -50.65 -19.58
N TRP A 282 -35.71 -51.20 -18.55
CA TRP A 282 -34.59 -50.60 -17.84
C TRP A 282 -33.39 -50.33 -18.75
N ILE A 283 -33.17 -51.14 -19.80
CA ILE A 283 -32.05 -50.93 -20.74
C ILE A 283 -32.26 -49.64 -21.55
N LYS A 284 -33.50 -49.37 -22.00
CA LYS A 284 -33.80 -48.14 -22.76
C LYS A 284 -33.81 -46.90 -21.86
N GLY A 285 -34.30 -47.02 -20.62
CA GLY A 285 -34.19 -45.94 -19.63
C GLY A 285 -32.73 -45.63 -19.28
N LEU A 286 -31.90 -46.67 -19.11
CA LEU A 286 -30.47 -46.52 -18.89
C LEU A 286 -29.78 -45.87 -20.08
N LEU A 287 -30.16 -46.21 -21.32
CA LEU A 287 -29.61 -45.60 -22.53
C LEU A 287 -29.94 -44.10 -22.64
N ILE A 288 -31.16 -43.69 -22.26
CA ILE A 288 -31.58 -42.27 -22.24
C ILE A 288 -30.81 -41.50 -21.16
N MET A 289 -30.64 -42.10 -19.98
CA MET A 289 -29.84 -41.52 -18.89
C MET A 289 -28.36 -41.39 -19.27
N ILE A 290 -27.78 -42.40 -19.94
CA ILE A 290 -26.39 -42.32 -20.41
C ILE A 290 -26.28 -41.24 -21.50
N SER A 291 -27.22 -41.17 -22.43
CA SER A 291 -27.22 -40.15 -23.50
C SER A 291 -27.33 -38.73 -22.95
N SER A 292 -28.13 -38.49 -21.91
CA SER A 292 -28.25 -37.16 -21.30
C SER A 292 -26.97 -36.76 -20.58
N VAL A 293 -26.35 -37.69 -19.83
CA VAL A 293 -25.07 -37.47 -19.16
C VAL A 293 -23.96 -37.18 -20.18
N VAL A 294 -23.87 -37.95 -21.26
CA VAL A 294 -22.88 -37.72 -22.34
C VAL A 294 -23.06 -36.35 -22.98
N THR A 295 -24.30 -35.91 -23.22
CA THR A 295 -24.58 -34.59 -23.81
C THR A 295 -24.16 -33.47 -22.87
N VAL A 296 -24.44 -33.59 -21.57
CA VAL A 296 -24.01 -32.62 -20.54
C VAL A 296 -22.49 -32.53 -20.48
N VAL A 297 -21.79 -33.67 -20.49
CA VAL A 297 -20.32 -33.72 -20.46
C VAL A 297 -19.73 -33.09 -21.72
N LEU A 298 -20.31 -33.33 -22.90
CA LEU A 298 -19.83 -32.73 -24.15
C LEU A 298 -20.05 -31.21 -24.19
N VAL A 299 -21.19 -30.72 -23.69
CA VAL A 299 -21.45 -29.27 -23.57
C VAL A 299 -20.48 -28.61 -22.60
N MET A 300 -20.22 -29.25 -21.44
CA MET A 300 -19.21 -28.81 -20.48
C MET A 300 -17.81 -28.69 -21.10
N VAL A 301 -17.39 -29.72 -21.85
CA VAL A 301 -16.09 -29.73 -22.53
C VAL A 301 -16.04 -28.66 -23.64
N TYR A 302 -17.14 -28.47 -24.37
CA TYR A 302 -17.24 -27.44 -25.40
C TYR A 302 -17.16 -26.02 -24.84
N LEU A 303 -17.91 -25.71 -23.77
CA LEU A 303 -17.87 -24.41 -23.10
C LEU A 303 -16.46 -24.12 -22.55
N ARG A 304 -15.82 -25.10 -21.91
CA ARG A 304 -14.42 -24.97 -21.46
C ARG A 304 -13.43 -24.74 -22.60
N LYS A 305 -13.66 -25.34 -23.78
CA LYS A 305 -12.75 -25.20 -24.93
C LYS A 305 -12.95 -23.89 -25.68
N LYS A 306 -14.17 -23.33 -25.69
CA LYS A 306 -14.53 -22.10 -26.41
C LYS A 306 -14.02 -20.82 -25.74
N GLN A 307 -13.81 -20.83 -24.42
CA GLN A 307 -13.47 -19.62 -23.65
C GLN A 307 -12.05 -19.66 -23.10
N ARG A 308 -11.05 -19.85 -23.96
CA ARG A 308 -9.67 -19.45 -23.64
C ARG A 308 -9.50 -17.97 -23.97
N VAL A 309 -9.98 -17.10 -23.09
CA VAL A 309 -9.56 -15.69 -23.05
C VAL A 309 -8.19 -15.62 -22.34
N PRO A 310 -7.25 -14.74 -22.73
CA PRO A 310 -5.96 -14.63 -22.07
C PRO A 310 -6.10 -14.23 -20.60
N VAL A 311 -5.26 -14.80 -19.72
CA VAL A 311 -5.27 -14.60 -18.25
C VAL A 311 -5.06 -13.13 -17.81
N SER A 312 -4.72 -12.24 -18.74
CA SER A 312 -4.45 -10.83 -18.48
C SER A 312 -5.70 -9.94 -18.47
N ASP A 313 -6.89 -10.45 -18.80
CA ASP A 313 -8.11 -9.62 -18.86
C ASP A 313 -8.75 -9.45 -17.48
N VAL A 314 -9.13 -8.21 -17.15
CA VAL A 314 -9.68 -7.82 -15.84
C VAL A 314 -11.05 -8.49 -15.58
N HIS A 315 -11.74 -8.91 -16.63
CA HIS A 315 -13.04 -9.59 -16.56
C HIS A 315 -12.94 -11.12 -16.52
N PHE A 316 -11.74 -11.67 -16.56
CA PHE A 316 -11.50 -13.12 -16.66
C PHE A 316 -12.17 -13.92 -15.52
N GLU A 317 -12.16 -13.40 -14.29
CA GLU A 317 -12.74 -14.12 -13.16
C GLU A 317 -14.27 -14.00 -13.04
N LEU A 318 -14.87 -12.91 -13.56
CA LEU A 318 -16.32 -12.79 -13.61
C LEU A 318 -16.91 -13.76 -14.65
N ASP A 319 -16.20 -13.96 -15.76
CA ASP A 319 -16.55 -14.90 -16.81
C ASP A 319 -16.44 -16.36 -16.37
N THR A 320 -15.42 -16.73 -15.59
CA THR A 320 -15.26 -18.11 -15.10
C THR A 320 -16.33 -18.47 -14.07
N LEU A 321 -16.65 -17.56 -13.13
CA LEU A 321 -17.74 -17.73 -12.17
C LEU A 321 -19.10 -17.87 -12.85
N TRP A 322 -19.40 -17.02 -13.84
CA TRP A 322 -20.66 -17.08 -14.59
C TRP A 322 -20.84 -18.39 -15.37
N VAL A 323 -19.75 -18.91 -15.94
CA VAL A 323 -19.79 -20.20 -16.68
C VAL A 323 -20.00 -21.38 -15.73
N GLU A 324 -19.40 -21.39 -14.55
CA GLU A 324 -19.63 -22.45 -13.56
C GLU A 324 -21.09 -22.42 -13.07
N ASP A 325 -21.63 -21.24 -12.78
CA ASP A 325 -23.01 -21.06 -12.35
C ASP A 325 -24.02 -21.52 -13.42
N ILE A 326 -23.83 -21.10 -14.67
CA ILE A 326 -24.69 -21.53 -15.79
C ILE A 326 -24.57 -23.04 -16.04
N SER A 327 -23.37 -23.59 -15.90
CA SER A 327 -23.15 -25.02 -16.09
C SER A 327 -23.88 -25.85 -15.02
N VAL A 328 -23.90 -25.39 -13.77
CA VAL A 328 -24.64 -26.03 -12.68
C VAL A 328 -26.16 -25.86 -12.86
N ILE A 329 -26.63 -24.69 -13.27
CA ILE A 329 -28.05 -24.44 -13.57
C ILE A 329 -28.52 -25.34 -14.72
N LEU A 330 -27.74 -25.46 -15.81
CA LEU A 330 -28.05 -26.35 -16.91
C LEU A 330 -28.07 -27.82 -16.47
N CYS A 331 -27.08 -28.28 -15.70
CA CYS A 331 -27.07 -29.65 -15.16
C CYS A 331 -28.29 -29.94 -14.26
N SER A 332 -28.64 -29.01 -13.37
CA SER A 332 -29.75 -29.15 -12.43
C SER A 332 -31.13 -29.10 -13.10
N LEU A 333 -31.29 -28.42 -14.24
CA LEU A 333 -32.52 -28.40 -15.02
C LEU A 333 -32.66 -29.62 -15.95
N MET A 334 -31.53 -30.13 -16.48
CA MET A 334 -31.54 -31.24 -17.43
C MET A 334 -31.86 -32.59 -16.78
N VAL A 335 -31.47 -32.83 -15.53
CA VAL A 335 -31.80 -34.07 -14.79
C VAL A 335 -33.32 -34.24 -14.57
N PRO A 336 -34.06 -33.27 -14.01
CA PRO A 336 -35.51 -33.40 -13.85
C PRO A 336 -36.25 -33.38 -15.19
N ALA A 337 -35.78 -32.62 -16.18
CA ALA A 337 -36.36 -32.61 -17.52
C ALA A 337 -36.24 -33.98 -18.20
N THR A 338 -35.07 -34.62 -18.12
CA THR A 338 -34.85 -35.97 -18.69
C THR A 338 -35.64 -37.04 -17.95
N MET A 339 -35.83 -36.92 -16.64
CA MET A 339 -36.73 -37.77 -15.86
C MET A 339 -38.20 -37.58 -16.26
N LEU A 340 -38.66 -36.35 -16.45
CA LEU A 340 -40.04 -36.04 -16.87
C LEU A 340 -40.33 -36.54 -18.29
N VAL A 341 -39.39 -36.35 -19.23
CA VAL A 341 -39.50 -36.86 -20.60
C VAL A 341 -39.53 -38.38 -20.60
N SER A 342 -38.69 -39.02 -19.79
CA SER A 342 -38.72 -40.48 -19.65
C SER A 342 -40.06 -40.97 -19.07
N TYR A 343 -40.57 -40.31 -18.02
CA TYR A 343 -41.88 -40.62 -17.40
C TYR A 343 -43.04 -40.49 -18.40
N THR A 344 -43.11 -39.38 -19.12
CA THR A 344 -44.18 -39.13 -20.11
C THR A 344 -44.12 -40.13 -21.24
N TYR A 345 -42.92 -40.47 -21.73
CA TYR A 345 -42.72 -41.51 -22.74
C TYR A 345 -43.25 -42.87 -22.27
N PHE A 346 -42.91 -43.30 -21.04
CA PHE A 346 -43.40 -44.58 -20.50
C PHE A 346 -44.92 -44.59 -20.32
N ARG A 347 -45.51 -43.53 -19.75
CA ARG A 347 -46.98 -43.42 -19.57
C ARG A 347 -47.75 -43.39 -20.89
N LEU A 348 -47.26 -42.64 -21.89
CA LEU A 348 -47.86 -42.60 -23.23
C LEU A 348 -47.80 -43.96 -23.91
N LYS A 349 -46.70 -44.70 -23.73
CA LYS A 349 -46.56 -46.05 -24.26
C LYS A 349 -47.55 -47.02 -23.61
N ASP A 350 -47.68 -46.99 -22.29
CA ASP A 350 -48.64 -47.83 -21.55
C ASP A 350 -50.09 -47.53 -21.98
N TRP A 351 -50.42 -46.24 -22.13
CA TRP A 351 -51.73 -45.79 -22.62
C TRP A 351 -52.00 -46.23 -24.07
N CYS A 352 -51.01 -46.11 -24.96
CA CYS A 352 -51.12 -46.61 -26.33
C CYS A 352 -51.35 -48.13 -26.37
N GLN A 353 -50.67 -48.90 -25.52
CA GLN A 353 -50.85 -50.35 -25.45
C GLN A 353 -52.23 -50.75 -24.91
N HIS A 354 -52.75 -50.02 -23.91
CA HIS A 354 -54.11 -50.23 -23.39
C HIS A 354 -55.20 -49.92 -24.43
N ASN A 355 -55.07 -48.80 -25.15
CA ASN A 355 -56.04 -48.42 -26.18
C ASN A 355 -55.99 -49.30 -27.43
N HIS A 356 -54.81 -49.81 -27.80
CA HIS A 356 -54.71 -50.76 -28.91
C HIS A 356 -55.37 -52.11 -28.56
N ALA A 357 -55.27 -52.55 -27.30
CA ALA A 357 -55.96 -53.74 -26.81
C ALA A 357 -57.50 -53.55 -26.80
N GLN A 358 -58.00 -52.37 -26.41
CA GLN A 358 -59.45 -52.07 -26.46
C GLN A 358 -60.00 -51.94 -27.88
N ARG A 359 -59.25 -51.40 -28.85
CA ARG A 359 -59.68 -51.34 -30.26
C ARG A 359 -59.77 -52.72 -30.92
N VAL A 360 -58.89 -53.66 -30.56
CA VAL A 360 -58.93 -55.04 -31.09
C VAL A 360 -60.12 -55.82 -30.51
N PHE A 361 -60.56 -55.50 -29.29
CA PHE A 361 -61.74 -56.11 -28.66
C PHE A 361 -63.09 -55.55 -29.15
N THR A 362 -63.11 -54.40 -29.81
CA THR A 362 -64.34 -53.75 -30.30
C THR A 362 -64.59 -53.97 -31.79
N SER A 363 -63.66 -54.63 -32.50
CA SER A 363 -63.76 -54.91 -33.94
C SER A 363 -64.02 -56.38 -34.28
N ASN A 364 -64.41 -57.20 -33.29
CA ASN A 364 -64.76 -58.61 -33.48
C ASN A 364 -66.22 -58.89 -33.13
#